data_AF-A0A5C1ADF6-F1
#
_entry.id   AF-A0A5C1ADF6-F1
#
_cell.length_a   1.000
_cell.length_b   1.000
_cell.length_c   1.000
_cell.angle_alpha   90.00
_cell.angle_beta   90.00
_cell.angle_gamma   90.00
#
_symmetry.space_group_name_H-M   'P 1'
#
loop_
_entity.id
_entity.type
_entity.pdbx_description
1 polymer ?
#
loop_
_entity_poly.entity_id
_entity_poly.type
_entity_poly.pdbx_seq_one_letter_code
_entity_poly.pdbx_strand_id
1 'polypeptide(L)'
;MGSAKKPVPVRRRYSDDFRATAIAGLAANGGNVERTARALSIPAKTLEQWAKGSRNPVSAQLSGQKKLDLAEAMEQFAHNLMGVSLEKVKNLNIKDLGVTLGIVVDKLLVLNAHMKAEQQEQNVKAKEEEFHCDLSKLYPYELDMLHKIISKTTGNTQVIYPPQPGDPDYDPGLPTDGLDGADEDMGMVTEPAPLSPAAI
;
A
#
# COMPACT_ATOMS: atom_id res chain seq x y z
N MET A 1 -36.30 -39.14 31.19
CA MET A 1 -35.61 -37.85 31.43
C MET A 1 -35.48 -37.12 30.11
N GLY A 2 -36.27 -36.06 29.88
CA GLY A 2 -36.27 -35.32 28.61
C GLY A 2 -35.08 -34.37 28.55
N SER A 3 -34.17 -34.56 27.58
CA SER A 3 -33.09 -33.62 27.31
C SER A 3 -33.65 -32.26 26.92
N ALA A 4 -33.45 -31.26 27.77
CA ALA A 4 -33.75 -29.87 27.45
C ALA A 4 -32.92 -29.44 26.23
N LYS A 5 -33.61 -29.02 25.15
CA LYS A 5 -32.95 -28.44 23.97
C LYS A 5 -32.17 -27.19 24.39
N LYS A 6 -30.85 -27.19 24.19
CA LYS A 6 -30.02 -25.99 24.38
C LYS A 6 -30.55 -24.88 23.46
N PRO A 7 -30.72 -23.64 23.96
CA PRO A 7 -31.18 -22.53 23.13
C PRO A 7 -30.15 -22.25 22.03
N VAL A 8 -30.63 -22.12 20.79
CA VAL A 8 -29.79 -21.75 19.65
C VAL A 8 -29.32 -20.31 19.84
N PRO A 9 -28.00 -20.03 19.77
CA PRO A 9 -27.51 -18.67 19.97
C PRO A 9 -28.02 -17.75 18.86
N VAL A 10 -28.72 -16.68 19.26
CA VAL A 10 -29.20 -15.64 18.36
C VAL A 10 -28.00 -14.94 17.74
N ARG A 11 -27.90 -14.96 16.41
CA ARG A 11 -26.83 -14.25 15.68
C ARG A 11 -27.02 -12.75 15.84
N ARG A 12 -26.00 -12.08 16.38
CA ARG A 12 -25.93 -10.61 16.42
C ARG A 12 -25.93 -10.05 14.99
N ARG A 13 -26.82 -9.11 14.71
CA ARG A 13 -26.84 -8.35 13.44
C ARG A 13 -26.23 -6.98 13.69
N TYR A 14 -25.31 -6.59 12.82
CA TYR A 14 -24.60 -5.31 12.90
C TYR A 14 -25.01 -4.43 11.73
N SER A 15 -25.37 -3.18 11.99
CA SER A 15 -25.65 -2.20 10.93
C SER A 15 -24.39 -1.90 10.13
N ASP A 16 -24.55 -1.44 8.88
CA ASP A 16 -23.42 -0.98 8.06
C ASP A 16 -22.70 0.21 8.73
N ASP A 17 -23.45 1.11 9.35
CA ASP A 17 -22.94 2.26 10.10
C ASP A 17 -22.03 1.81 11.27
N PHE A 18 -22.48 0.85 12.08
CA PHE A 18 -21.68 0.32 13.18
C PHE A 18 -20.41 -0.38 12.66
N ARG A 19 -20.52 -1.13 11.56
CA ARG A 19 -19.36 -1.80 10.94
C ARG A 19 -18.32 -0.80 10.46
N ALA A 20 -18.74 0.30 9.83
CA ALA A 20 -17.84 1.35 9.39
C ALA A 20 -17.17 2.06 10.55
N THR A 21 -17.91 2.38 11.61
CA THR A 21 -17.35 2.92 12.86
C THR A 21 -16.33 1.96 13.47
N ALA A 22 -16.59 0.65 13.44
CA ALA A 22 -15.65 -0.36 13.92
C ALA A 22 -14.37 -0.42 13.08
N ILE A 23 -14.47 -0.30 11.76
CA ILE A 23 -13.30 -0.22 10.86
C ILE A 23 -12.51 1.07 11.10
N ALA A 24 -13.18 2.21 11.30
CA ALA A 24 -12.51 3.46 11.65
C ALA A 24 -11.76 3.37 12.98
N GLY A 25 -12.38 2.78 14.00
CA GLY A 25 -11.72 2.51 15.28
C GLY A 25 -10.55 1.53 15.17
N LEU A 26 -10.63 0.55 14.28
CA LEU A 26 -9.52 -0.37 14.01
C LEU A 26 -8.33 0.36 13.39
N ALA A 27 -8.57 1.28 12.43
CA ALA A 27 -7.54 2.12 11.84
C ALA A 27 -6.88 3.02 12.89
N ALA A 28 -7.67 3.66 13.78
CA ALA A 28 -7.12 4.46 14.88
C ALA A 28 -6.22 3.65 15.81
N ASN A 29 -6.53 2.37 16.03
CA ASN A 29 -5.70 1.47 16.84
C ASN A 29 -4.54 0.83 16.07
N GLY A 30 -4.19 1.33 14.88
CA GLY A 30 -3.10 0.80 14.07
C GLY A 30 -3.32 -0.65 13.61
N GLY A 31 -4.58 -1.04 13.39
CA GLY A 31 -4.93 -2.40 12.97
C GLY A 31 -5.00 -3.43 14.10
N ASN A 32 -4.91 -3.02 15.37
CA ASN A 32 -5.00 -3.97 16.49
C ASN A 32 -6.44 -4.49 16.70
N VAL A 33 -6.72 -5.66 16.10
CA VAL A 33 -8.04 -6.31 16.12
C VAL A 33 -8.48 -6.67 17.54
N GLU A 34 -7.61 -7.30 18.34
CA GLU A 34 -7.93 -7.75 19.70
C GLU A 34 -8.35 -6.59 20.59
N ARG A 35 -7.56 -5.51 20.59
CA ARG A 35 -7.84 -4.31 21.39
C ARG A 35 -9.16 -3.66 20.97
N THR A 36 -9.37 -3.50 19.67
CA THR A 36 -10.56 -2.85 19.11
C THR A 36 -11.82 -3.68 19.35
N ALA A 37 -11.72 -4.99 19.16
CA ALA A 37 -12.82 -5.92 19.39
C ALA A 37 -13.28 -5.92 20.85
N ARG A 38 -12.33 -5.89 21.80
CA ARG A 38 -12.63 -5.75 23.23
C ARG A 38 -13.32 -4.42 23.55
N ALA A 39 -12.79 -3.31 23.02
CA ALA A 39 -13.36 -1.98 23.24
C ALA A 39 -14.81 -1.88 22.71
N LEU A 40 -15.11 -2.50 21.57
CA LEU A 40 -16.43 -2.47 20.93
C LEU A 40 -17.34 -3.64 21.34
N SER A 41 -16.89 -4.53 22.22
CA SER A 41 -17.61 -5.72 22.65
C SER A 41 -18.10 -6.62 21.50
N ILE A 42 -17.28 -6.75 20.46
CA ILE A 42 -17.53 -7.61 19.29
C ILE A 42 -16.54 -8.77 19.22
N PRO A 43 -16.89 -9.92 18.62
CA PRO A 43 -15.92 -11.00 18.43
C PRO A 43 -14.78 -10.59 17.50
N ALA A 44 -13.52 -10.84 17.88
CA ALA A 44 -12.34 -10.47 17.10
C ALA A 44 -12.39 -10.99 15.65
N LYS A 45 -12.80 -12.25 15.47
CA LYS A 45 -12.97 -12.87 14.14
C LYS A 45 -13.99 -12.14 13.27
N THR A 46 -15.00 -11.51 13.87
CA THR A 46 -16.00 -10.72 13.12
C THR A 46 -15.38 -9.44 12.60
N LEU A 47 -14.63 -8.72 13.43
CA LEU A 47 -13.92 -7.51 13.03
C LEU A 47 -12.87 -7.78 11.95
N GLU A 48 -12.12 -8.89 12.08
CA GLU A 48 -11.14 -9.33 11.10
C GLU A 48 -11.78 -9.62 9.73
N GLN A 49 -12.95 -10.28 9.72
CA GLN A 49 -13.69 -10.57 8.51
C GLN A 49 -14.16 -9.29 7.79
N TRP A 50 -14.55 -8.26 8.54
CA TRP A 50 -14.92 -6.95 8.00
C TRP A 50 -13.71 -6.22 7.44
N ALA A 51 -12.59 -6.20 8.16
CA ALA A 51 -11.35 -5.57 7.72
C ALA A 51 -10.81 -6.18 6.42
N LYS A 52 -10.97 -7.51 6.24
CA LYS A 52 -10.58 -8.23 5.02
C LYS A 52 -11.59 -8.11 3.87
N GLY A 53 -12.74 -7.47 4.08
CA GLY A 53 -13.84 -7.44 3.09
C GLY A 53 -14.51 -8.79 2.80
N SER A 54 -14.10 -9.87 3.49
CA SER A 54 -14.53 -11.24 3.22
C SER A 54 -16.02 -11.51 3.51
N ARG A 55 -16.63 -10.72 4.41
CA ARG A 55 -18.03 -10.90 4.81
C ARG A 55 -18.70 -9.56 5.08
N ASN A 56 -19.78 -9.27 4.35
CA ASN A 56 -20.53 -8.02 4.43
C ASN A 56 -19.61 -6.78 4.35
N PRO A 57 -18.93 -6.59 3.19
CA PRO A 57 -18.01 -5.49 3.01
C PRO A 57 -18.71 -4.16 3.29
N VAL A 58 -18.08 -3.35 4.12
CA VAL A 58 -18.49 -1.95 4.30
C VAL A 58 -18.08 -1.20 3.04
N SER A 59 -18.92 -0.29 2.55
CA SER A 59 -18.53 0.54 1.41
C SER A 59 -17.30 1.38 1.79
N ALA A 60 -16.29 1.41 0.92
CA ALA A 60 -15.07 2.17 1.15
C ALA A 60 -15.35 3.64 1.46
N GLN A 61 -16.39 4.21 0.82
CA GLN A 61 -16.88 5.55 1.05
C GLN A 61 -17.38 5.74 2.50
N LEU A 62 -18.18 4.81 3.03
CA LEU A 62 -18.74 4.93 4.38
C LEU A 62 -17.68 4.69 5.45
N SER A 63 -16.71 3.80 5.21
CA SER A 63 -15.54 3.68 6.10
C SER A 63 -14.65 4.92 6.07
N GLY A 64 -14.46 5.54 4.90
CA GLY A 64 -13.71 6.78 4.77
C GLY A 64 -14.38 7.93 5.52
N GLN A 65 -15.69 8.11 5.33
CA GLN A 65 -16.48 9.10 6.05
C GLN A 65 -16.36 8.92 7.56
N LYS A 66 -16.51 7.69 8.07
CA LYS A 66 -16.39 7.44 9.52
C LYS A 66 -14.99 7.70 10.09
N LYS A 67 -13.94 7.52 9.29
CA LYS A 67 -12.57 7.91 9.70
C LYS A 67 -12.44 9.42 9.79
N LEU A 68 -13.02 10.16 8.85
CA LEU A 68 -13.07 11.61 8.88
C LEU A 68 -13.84 12.11 10.12
N ASP A 69 -15.06 11.61 10.32
CA ASP A 69 -15.90 11.97 11.46
C ASP A 69 -15.18 11.71 12.80
N LEU A 70 -14.46 10.58 12.89
CA LEU A 70 -13.66 10.22 14.07
C LEU A 70 -12.46 11.16 14.26
N ALA A 71 -11.76 11.51 13.18
CA ALA A 71 -10.63 12.44 13.22
C ALA A 71 -11.08 13.83 13.69
N GLU A 72 -12.20 14.32 13.14
CA GLU A 72 -12.79 15.61 13.54
C GLU A 72 -13.21 15.59 15.02
N ALA A 73 -13.86 14.52 15.47
CA ALA A 73 -14.23 14.37 16.88
C ALA A 73 -13.00 14.34 17.81
N MET A 74 -11.90 13.70 17.39
CA MET A 74 -10.64 13.67 18.14
C MET A 74 -9.95 15.05 18.16
N GLU A 75 -10.00 15.78 17.06
CA GLU A 75 -9.46 17.14 16.97
C GLU A 75 -10.23 18.10 17.89
N GLN A 76 -11.56 18.07 17.83
CA GLN A 76 -12.41 18.84 18.75
C GLN A 76 -12.13 18.49 20.21
N PHE A 77 -11.95 17.19 20.52
CA PHE A 77 -11.59 16.76 21.86
C PHE A 77 -10.20 17.29 22.29
N ALA A 78 -9.20 17.25 21.42
CA ALA A 78 -7.88 17.82 21.69
C ALA A 78 -7.94 19.33 21.92
N HIS A 79 -8.72 20.08 21.12
CA HIS A 79 -8.96 21.50 21.33
C HIS A 79 -9.61 21.79 22.69
N ASN A 80 -10.60 20.98 23.07
CA ASN A 80 -11.25 21.11 24.37
C ASN A 80 -10.27 20.86 25.52
N LEU A 81 -9.34 19.88 25.39
CA LEU A 81 -8.30 19.63 26.38
C LEU A 81 -7.29 20.79 26.49
N MET A 82 -6.92 21.40 25.37
CA MET A 82 -6.01 22.55 25.34
C MET A 82 -6.67 23.85 25.86
N GLY A 83 -7.99 23.98 25.67
CA GLY A 83 -8.77 25.14 26.10
C GLY A 83 -9.17 25.14 27.58
N VAL A 84 -8.82 24.09 28.35
CA VAL A 84 -9.13 24.04 29.78
C VAL A 84 -8.36 25.14 30.50
N SER A 85 -9.08 26.08 31.12
CA SER A 85 -8.45 27.16 31.89
C SER A 85 -7.63 26.60 33.06
N LEU A 86 -6.45 27.19 33.31
CA LEU A 86 -5.54 26.81 34.41
C LEU A 86 -6.24 26.71 35.78
N GLU A 87 -7.30 27.50 35.99
CA GLU A 87 -8.11 27.46 37.21
C GLU A 87 -8.90 26.16 37.36
N LYS A 88 -9.43 25.60 36.26
CA LYS A 88 -10.08 24.28 36.25
C LYS A 88 -9.05 23.15 36.37
N VAL A 89 -7.82 23.40 35.93
CA VAL A 89 -6.71 22.44 36.02
C VAL A 89 -6.19 22.29 37.45
N LYS A 90 -6.44 23.24 38.37
CA LYS A 90 -5.98 23.15 39.77
C LYS A 90 -6.39 21.86 40.50
N ASN A 91 -7.52 21.27 40.12
CA ASN A 91 -8.02 20.01 40.68
C ASN A 91 -7.76 18.79 39.79
N LEU A 92 -7.19 19.00 38.59
CA LEU A 92 -6.86 17.94 37.65
C LEU A 92 -5.38 17.58 37.76
N ASN A 93 -5.08 16.29 37.63
CA ASN A 93 -3.72 15.85 37.48
C ASN A 93 -3.20 16.27 36.10
N ILE A 94 -2.33 17.29 36.06
CA ILE A 94 -1.72 17.81 34.84
C ILE A 94 -1.02 16.70 34.03
N LYS A 95 -0.45 15.71 34.73
CA LYS A 95 0.19 14.57 34.07
C LYS A 95 -0.81 13.73 33.27
N ASP A 96 -1.97 13.44 33.85
CA ASP A 96 -3.01 12.66 33.17
C ASP A 96 -3.59 13.43 31.98
N LEU A 97 -3.72 14.75 32.10
CA LEU A 97 -4.13 15.61 30.99
C LEU A 97 -3.12 15.56 29.83
N GLY A 98 -1.84 15.72 30.14
CA GLY A 98 -0.77 15.66 29.13
C GLY A 98 -0.67 14.27 28.47
N VAL A 99 -0.79 13.20 29.24
CA VAL A 99 -0.83 11.82 28.73
C VAL A 99 -2.04 11.61 27.83
N THR A 100 -3.22 12.08 28.25
CA THR A 100 -4.46 11.96 27.46
C THR A 100 -4.32 12.72 26.14
N LEU A 101 -3.83 13.95 26.17
CA LEU A 101 -3.60 14.75 24.97
C LEU A 101 -2.61 14.07 24.03
N GLY A 102 -1.49 13.56 24.56
CA GLY A 102 -0.50 12.82 23.77
C GLY A 102 -1.09 11.59 23.06
N ILE A 103 -1.92 10.81 23.76
CA ILE A 103 -2.63 9.67 23.17
C ILE A 103 -3.59 10.12 22.05
N VAL A 104 -4.35 11.19 22.26
CA VAL A 104 -5.29 11.70 21.25
C VAL A 104 -4.53 12.15 20.00
N VAL A 105 -3.45 12.90 20.15
CA VAL A 105 -2.61 13.35 19.04
C VAL A 105 -1.99 12.17 18.29
N ASP A 106 -1.46 11.17 19.00
CA ASP A 106 -0.92 9.94 18.40
C ASP A 106 -1.97 9.24 17.51
N LYS A 107 -3.19 9.06 18.04
CA LYS A 107 -4.27 8.39 17.30
C LYS A 107 -4.73 9.20 16.08
N LEU A 108 -4.77 10.52 16.20
CA LEU A 108 -5.11 11.43 15.11
C LEU A 108 -4.06 11.36 13.98
N LEU A 109 -2.76 11.31 14.33
CA LEU A 109 -1.68 11.14 13.35
C LEU A 109 -1.78 9.81 12.59
N VAL A 110 -2.06 8.72 13.29
CA VAL A 110 -2.28 7.39 12.68
C VAL A 110 -3.48 7.41 11.74
N LEU A 111 -4.61 7.97 12.16
CA LEU A 111 -5.79 8.11 11.31
C LEU A 111 -5.49 8.91 10.03
N ASN A 112 -4.81 10.05 10.16
CA ASN A 112 -4.44 10.89 9.03
C ASN A 112 -3.50 10.18 8.04
N ALA A 113 -2.54 9.40 8.53
CA ALA A 113 -1.66 8.60 7.68
C ALA A 113 -2.45 7.57 6.87
N HIS A 114 -3.38 6.86 7.51
CA HIS A 114 -4.22 5.87 6.83
C HIS A 114 -5.16 6.50 5.79
N MET A 115 -5.75 7.66 6.08
CA MET A 115 -6.61 8.35 5.11
C MET A 115 -5.84 8.75 3.84
N LYS A 116 -4.62 9.28 3.98
CA LYS A 116 -3.78 9.65 2.83
C LYS A 116 -3.41 8.44 1.97
N ALA A 117 -3.08 7.31 2.60
CA ALA A 117 -2.76 6.08 1.88
C ALA A 117 -3.96 5.55 1.07
N GLU A 118 -5.15 5.52 1.68
CA GLU A 118 -6.37 5.05 1.01
C GLU A 118 -6.81 5.98 -0.14
N GLN A 119 -6.69 7.30 0.04
CA GLN A 119 -7.02 8.26 -1.00
C GLN A 119 -6.05 8.18 -2.19
N GLN A 120 -4.78 7.88 -1.93
CA GLN A 120 -3.80 7.67 -2.99
C GLN A 120 -4.07 6.40 -3.79
N GLU A 121 -4.46 5.30 -3.14
CA GLU A 121 -4.86 4.07 -3.83
C GLU A 121 -6.11 4.27 -4.71
N GLN A 122 -7.10 5.02 -4.21
CA GLN A 122 -8.29 5.38 -4.99
C GLN A 122 -7.95 6.26 -6.19
N ASN A 123 -7.06 7.23 -6.03
CA ASN A 123 -6.59 8.07 -7.14
C ASN A 123 -5.81 7.28 -8.20
N VAL A 124 -5.05 6.26 -7.81
CA VAL A 124 -4.37 5.36 -8.76
C VAL A 124 -5.39 4.55 -9.54
N LYS A 125 -6.37 3.93 -8.88
CA LYS A 125 -7.42 3.15 -9.56
C LYS A 125 -8.28 4.00 -10.49
N ALA A 126 -8.66 5.21 -10.06
CA ALA A 126 -9.42 6.13 -10.90
C ALA A 126 -8.63 6.53 -12.15
N LYS A 127 -7.30 6.73 -12.03
CA LYS A 127 -6.44 7.00 -13.18
C LYS A 127 -6.25 5.79 -14.10
N GLU A 128 -6.19 4.58 -13.56
CA GLU A 128 -6.13 3.34 -14.35
C GLU A 128 -7.41 3.13 -15.17
N GLU A 129 -8.57 3.44 -14.59
CA GLU A 129 -9.86 3.37 -15.29
C GLU A 129 -10.03 4.48 -16.33
N GLU A 130 -9.46 5.67 -16.10
CA GLU A 130 -9.45 6.78 -17.06
C GLU A 130 -8.48 6.53 -18.22
N PHE A 131 -7.40 5.76 -18.02
CA PHE A 131 -6.47 5.31 -19.05
C PHE A 131 -6.93 4.04 -19.78
N HIS A 132 -8.20 3.99 -20.21
CA HIS A 132 -8.63 3.01 -21.19
C HIS A 132 -8.31 3.51 -22.61
N CYS A 133 -7.05 3.36 -23.02
CA CYS A 133 -6.68 3.59 -24.42
C CYS A 133 -7.28 2.48 -25.28
N ASP A 134 -8.26 2.83 -26.12
CA ASP A 134 -8.82 1.93 -27.13
C ASP A 134 -7.77 1.68 -28.22
N LEU A 135 -6.94 0.65 -28.00
CA LEU A 135 -5.84 0.27 -28.90
C LEU A 135 -6.33 -0.10 -30.31
N SER A 136 -7.63 -0.40 -30.46
CA SER A 136 -8.29 -0.69 -31.73
C SER A 136 -8.30 0.51 -32.69
N LYS A 137 -8.09 1.72 -32.17
CA LYS A 137 -8.09 2.97 -32.95
C LYS A 137 -6.70 3.41 -33.40
N LEU A 138 -5.64 2.71 -32.97
CA LEU A 138 -4.27 3.02 -33.34
C LEU A 138 -3.95 2.45 -34.72
N TYR A 139 -3.21 3.22 -35.51
CA TYR A 139 -2.68 2.72 -36.78
C TYR A 139 -1.56 1.70 -36.55
N PRO A 140 -1.30 0.79 -37.51
CA PRO A 140 -0.27 -0.26 -37.36
C PRO A 140 1.12 0.27 -36.97
N TYR A 141 1.51 1.46 -37.46
CA TYR A 141 2.80 2.07 -37.12
C TYR A 141 2.87 2.60 -35.68
N GLU A 142 1.74 3.03 -35.12
CA GLU A 142 1.64 3.52 -33.74
C GLU A 142 1.72 2.36 -32.75
N LEU A 143 1.11 1.22 -33.11
CA LEU A 143 1.23 -0.04 -32.37
C LEU A 143 2.69 -0.53 -32.33
N ASP A 144 3.42 -0.48 -33.46
CA ASP A 144 4.85 -0.83 -33.51
C ASP A 144 5.70 0.10 -32.64
N MET A 145 5.42 1.41 -32.66
CA MET A 145 6.10 2.38 -31.82
C MET A 145 5.83 2.14 -30.32
N LEU A 146 4.58 1.84 -29.95
CA LEU A 146 4.21 1.45 -28.59
C LEU A 146 4.92 0.17 -28.15
N HIS A 147 4.98 -0.86 -29.00
CA HIS A 147 5.72 -2.10 -28.72
C HIS A 147 7.20 -1.84 -28.45
N LYS A 148 7.84 -0.96 -29.24
CA LYS A 148 9.25 -0.55 -29.04
C LYS A 148 9.45 0.23 -27.74
N ILE A 149 8.49 1.05 -27.34
CA ILE A 149 8.55 1.78 -26.08
C ILE A 149 8.38 0.81 -24.91
N ILE A 150 7.36 -0.05 -24.94
CA ILE A 150 7.10 -1.03 -23.89
C ILE A 150 8.29 -1.97 -23.70
N SER A 151 8.88 -2.50 -24.79
CA SER A 151 10.04 -3.38 -24.70
C SER A 151 11.26 -2.70 -24.08
N LYS A 152 11.51 -1.42 -24.41
CA LYS A 152 12.58 -0.63 -23.79
C LYS A 152 12.33 -0.31 -22.31
N THR A 153 11.08 -0.05 -21.94
CA THR A 153 10.72 0.42 -20.59
C THR A 153 10.58 -0.72 -19.59
N THR A 154 10.14 -1.90 -20.05
CA THR A 154 9.90 -3.06 -19.17
C THR A 154 11.21 -3.77 -18.80
N GLY A 155 12.35 -3.36 -19.37
CA GLY A 155 13.66 -3.97 -19.10
C GLY A 155 13.76 -5.47 -19.46
N ASN A 156 12.68 -6.04 -20.03
CA ASN A 156 12.62 -7.42 -20.48
C ASN A 156 13.16 -7.50 -21.91
N THR A 157 14.36 -6.98 -22.10
CA THR A 157 15.23 -7.54 -23.12
C THR A 157 15.57 -8.92 -22.58
N GLN A 158 14.88 -9.96 -23.02
CA GLN A 158 15.47 -11.28 -22.92
C GLN A 158 16.81 -11.18 -23.66
N VAL A 159 17.89 -11.16 -22.90
CA VAL A 159 19.22 -11.30 -23.45
C VAL A 159 19.24 -12.73 -23.99
N ILE A 160 18.94 -12.87 -25.28
CA ILE A 160 19.13 -14.12 -25.99
C ILE A 160 20.64 -14.29 -26.08
N TYR A 161 21.21 -15.02 -25.13
CA TYR A 161 22.59 -15.45 -25.23
C TYR A 161 22.67 -16.47 -26.37
N PRO A 162 23.70 -16.42 -27.22
CA PRO A 162 23.99 -17.55 -28.11
C PRO A 162 24.13 -18.81 -27.23
N PRO A 163 23.59 -19.96 -27.68
CA PRO A 163 23.57 -21.19 -26.88
C PRO A 163 24.98 -21.51 -26.39
N GLN A 164 25.11 -21.92 -25.13
CA GLN A 164 26.39 -22.24 -24.51
C GLN A 164 26.70 -23.74 -24.69
N PRO A 165 27.99 -24.13 -24.67
CA PRO A 165 28.37 -25.55 -24.71
C PRO A 165 27.70 -26.34 -23.57
N GLY A 166 26.74 -27.20 -23.93
CA GLY A 166 25.95 -28.00 -22.98
C GLY A 166 24.44 -27.75 -23.01
N ASP A 167 23.97 -26.70 -23.70
CA ASP A 167 22.54 -26.48 -23.91
C ASP A 167 21.96 -27.46 -24.96
N PRO A 168 20.68 -27.86 -24.87
CA PRO A 168 20.05 -28.83 -25.78
C PRO A 168 20.08 -28.38 -27.26
N ASP A 169 20.08 -27.06 -27.46
CA ASP A 169 20.03 -26.40 -28.76
C ASP A 169 21.40 -25.84 -29.18
N TYR A 170 22.49 -26.27 -28.51
CA TYR A 170 23.86 -25.90 -28.86
C TYR A 170 24.31 -26.64 -30.13
N ASP A 171 24.33 -25.92 -31.25
CA ASP A 171 25.00 -26.34 -32.47
C ASP A 171 26.44 -25.78 -32.45
N PRO A 172 27.48 -26.62 -32.32
CA PRO A 172 28.88 -26.16 -32.26
C PRO A 172 29.34 -25.48 -33.56
N GLY A 173 28.53 -25.49 -34.62
CA GLY A 173 28.92 -24.97 -35.92
C GLY A 173 29.90 -25.93 -36.61
N LEU A 174 29.72 -26.09 -37.92
CA LEU A 174 30.65 -26.83 -38.75
C LEU A 174 32.08 -26.31 -38.57
N PRO A 175 33.10 -27.19 -38.54
CA PRO A 175 34.49 -26.77 -38.42
C PRO A 175 34.82 -25.79 -39.53
N THR A 176 35.21 -24.57 -39.16
CA THR A 176 35.83 -23.61 -40.05
C THR A 176 37.27 -24.08 -40.31
N ASP A 177 37.40 -25.16 -41.08
CA ASP A 177 38.67 -25.48 -41.73
C ASP A 177 38.96 -24.38 -42.74
N GLY A 178 39.89 -23.49 -42.40
CA GLY A 178 40.57 -22.62 -43.35
C GLY A 178 40.24 -21.13 -43.29
N LEU A 179 40.66 -20.45 -42.22
CA LEU A 179 41.12 -19.06 -42.31
C LEU A 179 42.39 -18.90 -41.46
N ASP A 180 43.49 -19.42 -42.00
CA ASP A 180 44.82 -18.93 -41.68
C ASP A 180 44.95 -17.49 -42.20
N GLY A 181 45.46 -16.60 -41.34
CA GLY A 181 46.15 -15.39 -41.76
C GLY A 181 45.36 -14.09 -41.68
N ALA A 182 45.41 -13.44 -40.52
CA ALA A 182 45.56 -11.99 -40.44
C ALA A 182 46.09 -11.61 -39.04
N ASP A 183 47.41 -11.43 -38.96
CA ASP A 183 48.06 -10.67 -37.90
C ASP A 183 47.55 -9.22 -37.99
N GLU A 184 46.65 -8.80 -37.09
CA GLU A 184 46.34 -7.39 -36.88
C GLU A 184 46.74 -6.94 -35.47
N ASP A 185 47.93 -6.35 -35.45
CA ASP A 185 48.45 -5.28 -34.61
C ASP A 185 47.43 -4.61 -33.66
N MET A 186 47.38 -5.08 -32.41
CA MET A 186 46.63 -4.44 -31.33
C MET A 186 47.41 -3.25 -30.79
N GLY A 187 47.20 -2.10 -31.42
CA GLY A 187 47.64 -0.79 -30.95
C GLY A 187 47.16 -0.53 -29.52
N MET A 188 48.13 -0.23 -28.65
CA MET A 188 47.94 0.20 -27.27
C MET A 188 47.07 1.46 -27.19
N VAL A 189 45.80 1.31 -26.78
CA VAL A 189 44.94 2.44 -26.42
C VAL A 189 45.38 2.96 -25.06
N THR A 190 45.95 4.16 -25.05
CA THR A 190 46.36 4.88 -23.86
C THR A 190 45.13 5.32 -23.05
N GLU A 191 45.21 5.06 -21.75
CA GLU A 191 44.25 5.40 -20.71
C GLU A 191 44.14 6.94 -20.56
N PRO A 192 42.94 7.55 -20.60
CA PRO A 192 42.81 8.98 -20.37
C PRO A 192 42.84 9.33 -18.87
N ALA A 193 43.63 10.35 -18.54
CA ALA A 193 43.87 10.84 -17.18
C ALA A 193 42.60 11.32 -16.44
N PRO A 194 42.52 11.15 -15.10
CA PRO A 194 41.40 11.63 -14.32
C PRO A 194 41.43 13.16 -14.13
N LEU A 195 40.28 13.79 -14.32
CA LEU A 195 40.06 15.22 -14.09
C LEU A 195 40.09 15.56 -12.59
N SER A 196 40.86 16.60 -12.27
CA SER A 196 40.97 17.19 -10.92
C SER A 196 39.66 17.88 -10.49
N PRO A 197 39.23 17.76 -9.22
CA PRO A 197 38.04 18.43 -8.72
C PRO A 197 38.27 19.92 -8.48
N ALA A 198 37.46 20.76 -9.12
CA ALA A 198 37.37 22.18 -8.82
C ALA A 198 36.69 22.40 -7.46
N ALA A 199 37.36 23.21 -6.64
CA ALA A 199 36.93 23.62 -5.30
C ALA A 199 35.66 24.50 -5.33
N ILE A 200 34.83 24.33 -4.31
CA ILE A 200 33.90 25.33 -3.78
C ILE A 200 34.29 25.53 -2.32
#